data_AF-A0A7W1A0J3-F1
#
_entry.id   AF-A0A7W1A0J3-F1
#
_cell.length_a   1.000
_cell.length_b   1.000
_cell.length_c   1.000
_cell.angle_alpha   90.00
_cell.angle_beta   90.00
_cell.angle_gamma   90.00
#
_symmetry.space_group_name_H-M   'P 1'
#
loop_
_entity.id
_entity.type
_entity.pdbx_description
1 polymer ?
#
loop_
_entity_poly.entity_id
_entity_poly.type
_entity_poly.pdbx_seq_one_letter_code
_entity_poly.pdbx_strand_id
1 'polypeptide(L)'
;MSAAAAESKFVELVRGWLVSLPHDLKIAFDAMDDENLPRPVREVAAGVVVYVVSPNDFIADRNDAVVSFADDAMLLRLALAQALGAGEDEQAFRARFPELFENLEENLSLCKSIMGDLMTWLESKVPNLPKLDYKGKKVQKYLDDDESREQLFDDGLVFRTDYPVDEKTIADKLKKASTVTEVMKRRKDEEARTKGQKNTARA
;
A
#
# COMPACT_ATOMS: atom_id res chain seq x y z
N MET A 1 8.15 2.43 -26.13
CA MET A 1 7.32 3.52 -25.56
C MET A 1 8.21 4.73 -25.32
N SER A 2 7.77 5.96 -25.60
CA SER A 2 8.55 7.17 -25.29
C SER A 2 8.46 7.49 -23.79
N ALA A 3 9.40 8.29 -23.25
CA ALA A 3 9.37 8.70 -21.85
C ALA A 3 8.06 9.44 -21.48
N ALA A 4 7.59 10.33 -22.35
CA ALA A 4 6.33 11.05 -22.16
C ALA A 4 5.11 10.12 -22.14
N ALA A 5 5.09 9.09 -23.01
CA ALA A 5 4.02 8.10 -23.00
C ALA A 5 4.06 7.22 -21.74
N ALA A 6 5.25 6.88 -21.26
CA ALA A 6 5.43 6.15 -20.00
C ALA A 6 4.92 6.94 -18.80
N GLU A 7 5.25 8.23 -18.75
CA GLU A 7 4.79 9.14 -17.70
C GLU A 7 3.27 9.29 -17.72
N SER A 8 2.65 9.49 -18.89
CA SER A 8 1.18 9.57 -19.00
C SER A 8 0.50 8.29 -18.50
N LYS A 9 1.01 7.13 -18.93
CA LYS A 9 0.48 5.82 -18.52
C LYS A 9 0.64 5.61 -17.01
N PHE A 10 1.77 6.03 -16.43
CA PHE A 10 1.99 5.96 -14.99
C PHE A 10 1.01 6.85 -14.22
N VAL A 11 0.79 8.08 -14.67
CA VAL A 11 -0.19 8.98 -14.04
C VAL A 11 -1.57 8.34 -14.07
N GLU A 12 -2.06 7.91 -15.24
CA GLU A 12 -3.35 7.23 -15.38
C GLU A 12 -3.48 5.98 -14.49
N LEU A 13 -2.42 5.17 -14.41
CA LEU A 13 -2.36 4.00 -13.56
C LEU A 13 -2.56 4.36 -12.08
N VAL A 14 -1.78 5.33 -11.57
CA VAL A 14 -1.88 5.75 -10.16
C VAL A 14 -3.23 6.38 -9.87
N ARG A 15 -3.82 7.13 -10.80
CA ARG A 15 -5.18 7.65 -10.65
C ARG A 15 -6.19 6.52 -10.44
N GLY A 16 -6.13 5.48 -11.28
CA GLY A 16 -6.98 4.30 -11.13
C GLY A 16 -6.80 3.62 -9.78
N TRP A 17 -5.55 3.43 -9.35
CA TRP A 17 -5.23 2.81 -8.07
C TRP A 17 -5.70 3.61 -6.85
N LEU A 18 -5.67 4.94 -6.93
CA LEU A 18 -6.21 5.80 -5.89
C LEU A 18 -7.74 5.71 -5.81
N VAL A 19 -8.43 5.62 -6.95
CA VAL A 19 -9.90 5.41 -6.96
C VAL A 19 -10.26 4.04 -6.38
N SER A 20 -9.49 3.00 -6.71
CA SER A 20 -9.79 1.64 -6.26
C SER A 20 -9.32 1.33 -4.84
N LEU A 21 -8.50 2.17 -4.20
CA LEU A 21 -7.88 1.86 -2.90
C LEU A 21 -8.87 1.37 -1.82
N PRO A 22 -10.08 1.96 -1.64
CA PRO A 22 -11.06 1.43 -0.69
C PRO A 22 -11.56 0.02 -1.01
N HIS A 23 -11.61 -0.36 -2.29
CA HIS A 23 -11.94 -1.72 -2.74
C HIS A 23 -10.74 -2.65 -2.58
N ASP A 24 -9.55 -2.19 -2.94
CA ASP A 24 -8.32 -2.98 -2.78
C ASP A 24 -8.04 -3.31 -1.31
N LEU A 25 -8.35 -2.39 -0.39
CA LEU A 25 -8.29 -2.63 1.06
C LEU A 25 -9.24 -3.76 1.47
N LYS A 26 -10.44 -3.84 0.88
CA LYS A 26 -11.35 -4.96 1.11
C LYS A 26 -10.73 -6.29 0.65
N ILE A 27 -10.07 -6.29 -0.51
CA ILE A 27 -9.36 -7.49 -1.00
C ILE A 27 -8.23 -7.89 -0.04
N ALA A 28 -7.54 -6.93 0.58
CA ALA A 28 -6.55 -7.22 1.62
C ALA A 28 -7.18 -7.85 2.88
N PHE A 29 -8.39 -7.43 3.30
CA PHE A 29 -9.15 -8.14 4.33
C PHE A 29 -9.52 -9.56 3.89
N ASP A 30 -10.00 -9.74 2.64
CA ASP A 30 -10.33 -11.06 2.11
C ASP A 30 -9.08 -11.98 2.12
N ALA A 31 -7.88 -11.44 1.81
CA ALA A 31 -6.62 -12.20 1.89
C ALA A 31 -6.20 -12.51 3.34
N MET A 32 -6.48 -11.59 4.27
CA MET A 32 -6.20 -11.77 5.70
C MET A 32 -7.06 -12.88 6.31
N ASP A 33 -8.33 -12.98 5.88
CA ASP A 33 -9.32 -13.90 6.45
C ASP A 33 -9.41 -15.25 5.71
N ASP A 34 -8.83 -15.38 4.52
CA ASP A 34 -8.84 -16.63 3.77
C ASP A 34 -7.96 -17.71 4.44
N GLU A 35 -8.59 -18.66 5.11
CA GLU A 35 -7.88 -19.74 5.82
C GLU A 35 -7.15 -20.72 4.90
N ASN A 36 -7.46 -20.73 3.60
CA ASN A 36 -6.72 -21.54 2.62
C ASN A 36 -5.37 -20.91 2.27
N LEU A 37 -5.24 -19.59 2.42
CA LEU A 37 -3.97 -18.92 2.19
C LEU A 37 -2.95 -19.26 3.30
N PRO A 38 -1.67 -19.48 2.96
CA PRO A 38 -0.65 -19.72 3.97
C PRO A 38 -0.56 -18.58 4.98
N ARG A 39 -0.33 -18.92 6.25
CA ARG A 39 -0.21 -17.93 7.35
C ARG A 39 0.71 -16.74 7.02
N PRO A 40 1.91 -16.92 6.41
CA PRO A 40 2.75 -15.78 6.04
C PRO A 40 2.09 -14.79 5.07
N VAL A 41 1.24 -15.29 4.14
CA VAL A 41 0.48 -14.44 3.22
C VAL A 41 -0.54 -13.62 3.97
N ARG A 42 -1.30 -14.27 4.86
CA ARG A 42 -2.32 -13.64 5.71
C ARG A 42 -1.70 -12.58 6.64
N GLU A 43 -0.49 -12.82 7.15
CA GLU A 43 0.24 -11.84 7.96
C GLU A 43 0.71 -10.64 7.15
N VAL A 44 1.12 -10.83 5.89
CA VAL A 44 1.40 -9.69 5.01
C VAL A 44 0.13 -8.90 4.73
N ALA A 45 -0.99 -9.58 4.43
CA ALA A 45 -2.28 -8.94 4.19
C ALA A 45 -2.76 -8.14 5.41
N ALA A 46 -2.70 -8.70 6.62
CA ALA A 46 -2.99 -7.97 7.86
C ALA A 46 -2.06 -6.76 8.06
N GLY A 47 -0.77 -6.91 7.76
CA GLY A 47 0.20 -5.81 7.80
C GLY A 47 -0.10 -4.70 6.78
N VAL A 48 -0.59 -5.05 5.60
CA VAL A 48 -1.09 -4.10 4.59
C VAL A 48 -2.31 -3.35 5.10
N VAL A 49 -3.31 -4.05 5.62
CA VAL A 49 -4.50 -3.42 6.20
C VAL A 49 -4.08 -2.43 7.27
N VAL A 50 -3.24 -2.87 8.21
CA VAL A 50 -2.66 -2.02 9.25
C VAL A 50 -1.95 -0.82 8.65
N TYR A 51 -1.13 -0.99 7.61
CA TYR A 51 -0.41 0.13 6.98
C TYR A 51 -1.37 1.20 6.46
N VAL A 52 -2.40 0.79 5.71
CA VAL A 52 -3.37 1.70 5.07
C VAL A 52 -4.26 2.42 6.09
N VAL A 53 -4.72 1.72 7.13
CA VAL A 53 -5.60 2.32 8.16
C VAL A 53 -4.81 3.04 9.26
N SER A 54 -3.50 2.80 9.35
CA SER A 54 -2.67 3.44 10.35
C SER A 54 -2.53 4.93 10.04
N PRO A 55 -2.69 5.80 11.03
CA PRO A 55 -2.48 7.24 10.89
C PRO A 55 -0.99 7.63 10.78
N ASN A 56 -0.13 6.78 10.19
CA ASN A 56 1.30 7.05 10.04
C ASN A 56 1.60 8.15 9.01
N ASP A 57 0.59 8.83 8.48
CA ASP A 57 0.74 10.21 8.03
C ASP A 57 1.01 11.11 9.24
N PHE A 58 2.29 11.25 9.59
CA PHE A 58 2.82 12.36 10.38
C PHE A 58 2.48 13.75 9.80
N ILE A 59 1.89 13.76 8.60
CA ILE A 59 1.43 14.93 7.88
C ILE A 59 -0.08 15.08 8.13
N ALA A 60 -0.40 15.81 9.18
CA ALA A 60 -1.64 16.57 9.27
C ALA A 60 -1.70 17.73 8.25
N ASP A 61 -0.90 17.74 7.16
CA ASP A 61 -1.23 18.56 5.99
C ASP A 61 -2.36 17.88 5.23
N ARG A 62 -3.57 18.23 5.64
CA ARG A 62 -4.81 18.18 4.85
C ARG A 62 -4.71 18.92 3.49
N ASN A 63 -3.52 19.29 3.03
CA ASN A 63 -3.31 20.12 1.84
C ASN A 63 -3.15 19.31 0.54
N ASP A 64 -2.78 18.01 0.61
CA ASP A 64 -2.71 17.16 -0.60
C ASP A 64 -2.99 15.66 -0.36
N ALA A 65 -4.23 15.35 0.07
CA ALA A 65 -4.70 13.99 0.35
C ALA A 65 -4.46 13.00 -0.81
N VAL A 66 -4.52 13.44 -2.06
CA VAL A 66 -4.34 12.56 -3.23
C VAL A 66 -2.98 11.87 -3.23
N VAL A 67 -1.94 12.59 -2.83
CA VAL A 67 -0.56 12.09 -2.94
C VAL A 67 -0.18 11.28 -1.71
N SER A 68 -0.79 11.55 -0.56
CA SER A 68 -0.52 10.81 0.68
C SER A 68 -0.96 9.35 0.61
N PHE A 69 -1.99 9.03 -0.18
CA PHE A 69 -2.46 7.65 -0.40
C PHE A 69 -1.77 6.92 -1.58
N ALA A 70 -0.85 7.59 -2.30
CA ALA A 70 -0.24 6.99 -3.48
C ALA A 70 0.69 5.82 -3.13
N ASP A 71 1.43 5.90 -2.02
CA ASP A 71 2.24 4.79 -1.54
C ASP A 71 1.39 3.70 -0.90
N ASP A 72 0.28 4.02 -0.26
CA ASP A 72 -0.68 3.03 0.26
C ASP A 72 -1.20 2.14 -0.89
N ALA A 73 -1.67 2.76 -1.97
CA ALA A 73 -2.20 2.05 -3.13
C ALA A 73 -1.14 1.20 -3.86
N MET A 74 0.10 1.68 -3.93
CA MET A 74 1.21 0.93 -4.51
C MET A 74 1.70 -0.19 -3.59
N LEU A 75 1.85 0.07 -2.30
CA LEU A 75 2.41 -0.87 -1.34
C LEU A 75 1.45 -2.03 -1.11
N LEU A 76 0.14 -1.77 -1.03
CA LEU A 76 -0.88 -2.82 -0.94
C LEU A 76 -0.75 -3.82 -2.10
N ARG A 77 -0.74 -3.30 -3.33
CA ARG A 77 -0.61 -4.11 -4.55
C ARG A 77 0.70 -4.88 -4.60
N LEU A 78 1.81 -4.19 -4.31
CA LEU A 78 3.14 -4.76 -4.29
C LEU A 78 3.26 -5.88 -3.25
N ALA A 79 2.75 -5.65 -2.04
CA ALA A 79 2.83 -6.59 -0.93
C ALA A 79 1.99 -7.84 -1.20
N LEU A 80 0.76 -7.69 -1.69
CA LEU A 80 -0.07 -8.84 -2.05
C LEU A 80 0.54 -9.61 -3.23
N ALA A 81 1.07 -8.93 -4.25
CA ALA A 81 1.73 -9.57 -5.38
C ALA A 81 2.96 -10.41 -4.94
N GLN A 82 3.78 -9.88 -4.03
CA GLN A 82 4.97 -10.57 -3.51
C GLN A 82 4.64 -11.68 -2.53
N ALA A 83 3.61 -11.50 -1.71
CA ALA A 83 3.23 -12.47 -0.68
C ALA A 83 2.56 -13.69 -1.28
N LEU A 84 1.64 -13.49 -2.23
CA LEU A 84 0.95 -14.58 -2.89
C LEU A 84 1.98 -15.40 -3.70
N GLY A 85 2.15 -16.68 -3.38
CA GLY A 85 3.07 -17.58 -4.07
C GLY A 85 2.51 -18.10 -5.41
N ALA A 86 3.08 -19.20 -5.89
CA ALA A 86 2.58 -19.93 -7.07
C ALA A 86 1.72 -21.15 -6.71
N GLY A 87 1.33 -21.31 -5.44
CA GLY A 87 0.48 -22.41 -4.97
C GLY A 87 -0.96 -22.29 -5.46
N GLU A 88 -1.69 -23.41 -5.38
CA GLU A 88 -3.06 -23.53 -5.91
C GLU A 88 -4.02 -22.53 -5.26
N ASP A 89 -4.00 -22.42 -3.93
CA ASP A 89 -4.85 -21.50 -3.17
C ASP A 89 -4.51 -20.04 -3.48
N GLU A 90 -3.23 -19.69 -3.61
CA GLU A 90 -2.82 -18.33 -3.99
C GLU A 90 -3.21 -17.98 -5.43
N GLN A 91 -3.19 -18.94 -6.36
CA GLN A 91 -3.69 -18.73 -7.72
C GLN A 91 -5.22 -18.61 -7.75
N ALA A 92 -5.94 -19.44 -6.99
CA ALA A 92 -7.39 -19.35 -6.85
C ALA A 92 -7.81 -18.01 -6.24
N PHE A 93 -7.07 -17.51 -5.24
CA PHE A 93 -7.28 -16.18 -4.68
C PHE A 93 -7.08 -15.09 -5.73
N ARG A 94 -5.98 -15.12 -6.50
CA ARG A 94 -5.75 -14.15 -7.59
C ARG A 94 -6.88 -14.14 -8.61
N ALA A 95 -7.35 -15.32 -9.01
CA ALA A 95 -8.39 -15.47 -10.02
C ALA A 95 -9.75 -14.88 -9.58
N ARG A 96 -10.00 -14.75 -8.28
CA ARG A 96 -11.20 -14.09 -7.73
C ARG A 96 -11.18 -12.57 -7.88
N PHE A 97 -10.00 -11.97 -8.04
CA PHE A 97 -9.82 -10.52 -8.02
C PHE A 97 -9.00 -10.01 -9.22
N PRO A 98 -9.46 -10.27 -10.47
CA PRO A 98 -8.77 -9.81 -11.67
C PRO A 98 -8.57 -8.29 -11.69
N GLU A 99 -9.47 -7.50 -11.09
CA GLU A 99 -9.35 -6.05 -11.01
C GLU A 99 -8.09 -5.57 -10.27
N LEU A 100 -7.54 -6.38 -9.37
CA LEU A 100 -6.32 -6.08 -8.62
C LEU A 100 -5.08 -6.70 -9.28
N PHE A 101 -5.21 -7.94 -9.76
CA PHE A 101 -4.07 -8.77 -10.17
C PHE A 101 -3.84 -8.84 -11.68
N GLU A 102 -4.86 -8.58 -12.50
CA GLU A 102 -4.71 -8.56 -13.96
C GLU A 102 -3.72 -7.45 -14.37
N ASN A 103 -2.71 -7.81 -15.15
CA ASN A 103 -1.62 -6.92 -15.59
C ASN A 103 -0.78 -6.30 -14.45
N LEU A 104 -0.91 -6.78 -13.20
CA LEU A 104 -0.23 -6.15 -12.06
C LEU A 104 1.30 -6.17 -12.20
N GLU A 105 1.88 -7.25 -12.73
CA GLU A 105 3.32 -7.34 -12.97
C GLU A 105 3.82 -6.31 -13.99
N GLU A 106 3.08 -6.11 -15.08
CA GLU A 106 3.38 -5.10 -16.09
C GLU A 106 3.25 -3.68 -15.52
N ASN A 107 2.23 -3.46 -14.70
CA ASN A 107 1.99 -2.19 -14.03
C ASN A 107 3.09 -1.86 -13.00
N LEU A 108 3.52 -2.84 -12.20
CA LEU A 108 4.64 -2.67 -11.26
C LEU A 108 5.96 -2.44 -12.00
N SER A 109 6.15 -3.07 -13.17
CA SER A 109 7.30 -2.81 -14.04
C SER A 109 7.30 -1.39 -14.60
N LEU A 110 6.13 -0.86 -14.97
CA LEU A 110 5.97 0.55 -15.35
C LEU A 110 6.32 1.47 -14.18
N CYS A 111 5.78 1.22 -12.97
CA CYS A 111 6.14 1.99 -11.77
C CYS A 111 7.65 1.99 -11.56
N LYS A 112 8.31 0.83 -11.63
CA LYS A 112 9.77 0.71 -11.48
C LYS A 112 10.54 1.53 -12.52
N SER A 113 10.09 1.55 -13.77
CA SER A 113 10.73 2.32 -14.84
C SER A 113 10.68 3.84 -14.62
N ILE A 114 9.63 4.35 -13.96
CA ILE A 114 9.44 5.78 -13.67
C ILE A 114 10.07 6.18 -12.33
N MET A 115 9.91 5.32 -11.32
CA MET A 115 10.27 5.62 -9.93
C MET A 115 11.70 5.23 -9.57
N GLY A 116 12.32 4.30 -10.31
CA GLY A 116 13.68 3.81 -10.06
C GLY A 116 13.88 3.38 -8.60
N ASP A 117 14.87 3.99 -7.94
CA ASP A 117 15.25 3.70 -6.55
C ASP A 117 14.14 3.93 -5.51
N LEU A 118 13.08 4.68 -5.85
CA LEU A 118 11.91 4.82 -4.98
C LEU A 118 11.09 3.53 -4.97
N MET A 119 10.99 2.83 -6.10
CA MET A 119 10.30 1.54 -6.16
C MET A 119 11.06 0.49 -5.36
N THR A 120 12.39 0.44 -5.47
CA THR A 120 13.22 -0.47 -4.66
C THR A 120 13.13 -0.15 -3.16
N TRP A 121 13.02 1.13 -2.79
CA TRP A 121 12.75 1.50 -1.41
C TRP A 121 11.38 1.02 -0.93
N LEU A 122 10.33 1.10 -1.76
CA LEU A 122 9.00 0.59 -1.44
C LEU A 122 8.98 -0.93 -1.31
N GLU A 123 9.64 -1.65 -2.24
CA GLU A 123 9.85 -3.11 -2.18
C GLU A 123 10.50 -3.52 -0.85
N SER A 124 11.46 -2.74 -0.33
CA SER A 124 12.11 -3.01 0.96
C SER A 124 11.18 -2.91 2.19
N LYS A 125 9.97 -2.34 2.03
CA LYS A 125 8.99 -2.22 3.11
C LYS A 125 8.19 -3.49 3.34
N VAL A 126 7.93 -4.25 2.29
CA VAL A 126 7.07 -5.45 2.34
C VAL A 126 7.47 -6.41 3.46
N PRO A 127 8.75 -6.78 3.67
CA PRO A 127 9.15 -7.70 4.74
C PRO A 127 8.94 -7.19 6.17
N ASN A 128 8.62 -5.90 6.32
CA ASN A 128 8.35 -5.28 7.63
C ASN A 128 6.86 -5.14 7.93
N LEU A 129 5.98 -5.35 6.95
CA LEU A 129 4.52 -5.27 7.14
C LEU A 129 4.04 -6.22 8.24
N PRO A 130 4.45 -7.51 8.29
CA PRO A 130 4.05 -8.42 9.38
C PRO A 130 4.60 -8.04 10.76
N LYS A 131 5.51 -7.06 10.84
CA LYS A 131 6.19 -6.65 12.09
C LYS A 131 5.61 -5.36 12.67
N LEU A 132 4.66 -4.75 11.96
CA LEU A 132 4.03 -3.51 12.39
C LEU A 132 3.32 -3.67 13.75
N ASP A 133 3.23 -2.56 14.46
CA ASP A 133 2.44 -2.40 15.65
C ASP A 133 1.33 -1.41 15.35
N TYR A 134 0.11 -1.74 15.73
CA TYR A 134 -1.05 -0.87 15.57
C TYR A 134 -1.92 -0.95 16.81
N LYS A 135 -2.33 0.21 17.34
CA LYS A 135 -3.11 0.32 18.59
C LYS A 135 -2.59 -0.58 19.74
N GLY A 136 -1.27 -0.68 19.86
CA GLY A 136 -0.60 -1.48 20.91
C GLY A 136 -0.55 -3.00 20.66
N LYS A 137 -0.95 -3.46 19.47
CA LYS A 137 -1.02 -4.87 19.09
C LYS A 137 -0.11 -5.16 17.90
N LYS A 138 0.52 -6.35 17.90
CA LYS A 138 1.25 -6.88 16.75
C LYS A 138 0.28 -7.35 15.67
N VAL A 139 0.70 -7.31 14.41
CA VAL A 139 -0.09 -7.80 13.26
C VAL A 139 -0.70 -9.19 13.50
N GLN A 140 0.06 -10.13 14.05
CA GLN A 140 -0.40 -11.50 14.32
C GLN A 140 -1.61 -11.54 15.25
N LYS A 141 -1.71 -10.60 16.21
CA LYS A 141 -2.85 -10.52 17.13
C LYS A 141 -4.16 -10.31 16.37
N TYR A 142 -4.15 -9.59 15.26
CA TYR A 142 -5.33 -9.37 14.41
C TYR A 142 -5.79 -10.63 13.65
N LEU A 143 -4.92 -11.63 13.53
CA LEU A 143 -5.28 -12.93 12.95
C LEU A 143 -5.69 -13.94 14.03
N ASP A 144 -5.16 -13.82 15.24
CA ASP A 144 -5.32 -14.82 16.30
C ASP A 144 -6.45 -14.51 17.29
N ASP A 145 -7.06 -13.34 17.19
CA ASP A 145 -8.01 -12.82 18.18
C ASP A 145 -9.18 -12.09 17.50
N ASP A 146 -10.39 -12.62 17.69
CA ASP A 146 -11.58 -12.13 17.00
C ASP A 146 -11.93 -10.68 17.37
N GLU A 147 -11.77 -10.28 18.63
CA GLU A 147 -12.01 -8.89 19.06
C GLU A 147 -11.03 -7.92 18.39
N SER A 148 -9.75 -8.30 18.30
CA SER A 148 -8.76 -7.50 17.58
C SER A 148 -9.07 -7.46 16.08
N ARG A 149 -9.48 -8.58 15.50
CA ARG A 149 -9.89 -8.66 14.09
C ARG A 149 -11.06 -7.73 13.79
N GLU A 150 -12.11 -7.78 14.61
CA GLU A 150 -13.29 -6.91 14.51
C GLU A 150 -12.90 -5.43 14.61
N GLN A 151 -12.04 -5.08 15.57
CA GLN A 151 -11.53 -3.71 15.69
C GLN A 151 -10.79 -3.24 14.42
N LEU A 152 -9.97 -4.09 13.79
CA LEU A 152 -9.27 -3.74 12.57
C LEU A 152 -10.24 -3.59 11.39
N PHE A 153 -11.25 -4.45 11.32
CA PHE A 153 -12.30 -4.36 10.31
C PHE A 153 -13.09 -3.05 10.43
N ASP A 154 -13.48 -2.66 11.64
CA ASP A 154 -14.15 -1.38 11.91
C ASP A 154 -13.28 -0.18 11.48
N ASP A 155 -11.99 -0.20 11.79
CA ASP A 155 -11.06 0.85 11.34
C ASP A 155 -10.97 0.91 9.81
N GLY A 156 -10.99 -0.25 9.14
CA GLY A 156 -11.06 -0.36 7.69
C GLY A 156 -12.37 0.20 7.11
N LEU A 157 -13.51 -0.01 7.78
CA LEU A 157 -14.78 0.59 7.39
C LEU A 157 -14.78 2.11 7.54
N VAL A 158 -14.20 2.63 8.63
CA VAL A 158 -14.02 4.07 8.84
C VAL A 158 -13.16 4.65 7.73
N PHE A 159 -12.00 4.05 7.44
CA PHE A 159 -11.14 4.48 6.34
C PHE A 159 -11.90 4.55 5.01
N ARG A 160 -12.66 3.50 4.67
CA ARG A 160 -13.40 3.43 3.39
C ARG A 160 -14.51 4.48 3.31
N THR A 161 -15.16 4.77 4.44
CA THR A 161 -16.22 5.79 4.53
C THR A 161 -15.66 7.21 4.41
N ASP A 162 -14.54 7.47 5.09
CA ASP A 162 -13.93 8.80 5.21
C ASP A 162 -12.88 9.07 4.13
N TYR A 163 -12.68 8.15 3.18
CA TYR A 163 -11.67 8.26 2.13
C TYR A 163 -11.92 9.52 1.27
N PRO A 164 -11.01 10.52 1.32
CA PRO A 164 -11.31 11.86 0.79
C PRO A 164 -10.96 12.02 -0.69
N VAL A 165 -10.50 10.95 -1.34
CA VAL A 165 -9.99 11.02 -2.71
C VAL A 165 -11.07 10.58 -3.69
N ASP A 166 -11.48 11.50 -4.55
CA ASP A 166 -12.37 11.26 -5.68
C ASP A 166 -11.70 11.57 -7.02
N GLU A 167 -12.33 11.15 -8.13
CA GLU A 167 -11.80 11.36 -9.47
C GLU A 167 -11.51 12.84 -9.77
N LYS A 168 -12.33 13.74 -9.23
CA LYS A 168 -12.18 15.19 -9.44
C LYS A 168 -10.91 15.71 -8.77
N THR A 169 -10.72 15.40 -7.50
CA THR A 169 -9.55 15.82 -6.72
C THR A 169 -8.28 15.22 -7.31
N ILE A 170 -8.33 13.96 -7.76
CA ILE A 170 -7.24 13.31 -8.48
C ILE A 170 -6.89 14.06 -9.77
N ALA A 171 -7.87 14.38 -10.61
CA ALA A 171 -7.64 15.06 -11.89
C ALA A 171 -7.00 16.46 -11.69
N ASP A 172 -7.41 17.15 -10.63
CA ASP A 172 -6.89 18.48 -10.28
C ASP A 172 -5.45 18.43 -9.75
N LYS A 173 -5.10 17.41 -8.96
CA LYS A 173 -3.82 17.32 -8.23
C LYS A 173 -2.76 16.47 -8.91
N LEU A 174 -3.13 15.32 -9.47
CA LEU A 174 -2.20 14.34 -10.03
C LEU A 174 -2.09 14.48 -11.55
N LYS A 175 -1.30 15.47 -12.01
CA LYS A 175 -1.12 15.78 -13.44
C LYS A 175 0.16 15.23 -14.07
N LYS A 176 1.14 14.87 -13.26
CA LYS A 176 2.51 14.51 -13.68
C LYS A 176 3.11 13.51 -12.69
N ALA A 177 4.07 12.69 -13.13
CA ALA A 177 4.68 11.68 -12.25
C ALA A 177 5.49 12.29 -11.10
N SER A 178 6.02 13.50 -11.29
CA SER A 178 6.73 14.24 -10.24
C SER A 178 5.89 14.48 -8.99
N THR A 179 4.56 14.62 -9.14
CA THR A 179 3.66 14.78 -7.99
C THR A 179 3.79 13.63 -6.99
N VAL A 180 3.88 12.38 -7.48
CA VAL A 180 4.04 11.18 -6.63
C VAL A 180 5.50 11.00 -6.20
N THR A 181 6.42 11.08 -7.16
CA THR A 181 7.84 10.74 -6.91
C THR A 181 8.53 11.73 -5.96
N GLU A 182 8.18 13.02 -5.99
CA GLU A 182 8.73 14.02 -5.06
C GLU A 182 8.29 13.76 -3.62
N VAL A 183 7.02 13.39 -3.39
CA VAL A 183 6.50 13.08 -2.05
C VAL A 183 7.11 11.80 -1.51
N MET A 184 7.20 10.75 -2.31
CA MET A 184 7.85 9.49 -1.91
C MET A 184 9.33 9.70 -1.60
N LYS A 185 10.03 10.52 -2.39
CA LYS A 185 11.42 10.90 -2.12
C LYS A 185 11.55 11.62 -0.78
N ARG A 186 10.67 12.57 -0.48
CA ARG A 186 10.63 13.26 0.81
C ARG A 186 10.46 12.28 1.98
N ARG A 187 9.51 11.33 1.88
CA ARG A 187 9.29 10.29 2.91
C ARG A 187 10.52 9.39 3.10
N LYS A 188 11.15 8.96 2.01
CA LYS A 188 12.40 8.19 2.03
C LYS A 188 13.52 8.95 2.76
N ASP A 189 13.68 10.23 2.46
CA ASP A 189 14.71 11.09 3.06
C ASP A 189 14.45 11.35 4.55
N GLU A 190 13.20 11.57 4.95
CA GLU A 190 12.78 11.74 6.36
C GLU A 190 13.04 10.49 7.20
N GLU A 191 12.74 9.31 6.65
CA GLU A 191 13.03 8.04 7.29
C GLU A 191 14.55 7.84 7.49
N ALA A 192 15.35 8.16 6.46
CA ALA A 192 16.81 8.08 6.54
C ALA A 192 17.38 8.99 7.64
N ARG A 193 16.86 10.22 7.76
CA ARG A 193 17.24 11.16 8.84
C ARG A 193 16.87 10.63 10.22
N THR A 194 15.66 10.10 10.37
CA THR A 194 15.17 9.55 11.65
C THR A 194 16.02 8.35 12.10
N LYS A 195 16.38 7.47 11.17
CA LYS A 195 17.30 6.35 11.43
C LYS A 195 18.70 6.83 11.79
N GLY A 196 19.21 7.85 11.09
CA GLY A 196 20.50 8.48 11.39
C GLY A 196 20.56 9.05 12.81
N GLN A 197 19.53 9.80 13.23
CA GLN A 197 19.42 10.38 14.57
C GLN A 197 19.31 9.32 15.68
N LYS A 198 18.58 8.22 15.46
CA LYS A 198 18.51 7.11 16.41
C LYS A 198 19.84 6.38 16.59
N ASN A 199 20.70 6.37 15.57
CA ASN A 199 22.02 5.75 15.64
C ASN A 199 23.06 6.63 16.35
N THR A 200 22.99 7.96 16.20
CA THR A 200 23.86 8.89 16.95
C THR A 200 23.45 9.06 18.41
N ALA A 201 22.18 8.90 18.76
CA ALA A 201 21.71 8.98 20.15
C ALA A 201 22.01 7.73 21.01
N ARG A 202 22.51 6.66 20.37
CA ARG A 202 22.87 5.37 21.02
C ARG A 202 24.38 5.12 21.03
N ALA A 203 25.18 6.04 20.49
CA ALA A 203 26.64 6.01 20.50
C ALA A 203 27.16 6.96 21.58
#